data_AF-A0A4Y3WFA6-F1
#
_entry.id   AF-A0A4Y3WFA6-F1
#
_cell.length_a   1.000
_cell.length_b   1.000
_cell.length_c   1.000
_cell.angle_alpha   90.00
_cell.angle_beta   90.00
_cell.angle_gamma   90.00
#
_symmetry.space_group_name_H-M   'P 1'
#
loop_
_entity.id
_entity.type
_entity.pdbx_description
1 polymer ?
#
loop_
_entity_poly.entity_id
_entity_poly.type
_entity_poly.pdbx_seq_one_letter_code
_entity_poly.pdbx_strand_id
1 'polypeptide(L)' 'MLFSENGLPDLPIILIEPHRNQEGLWRIKFCYADDEPLSMSSAQASALAGNLHQMGEAQLADEINDAVRSAKRYCLM' A
#
# COMPACT_ATOMS: atom_id res chain seq x y z
N MET A 1 17.00 -2.64 7.17
CA MET A 1 16.06 -3.27 6.20
C MET A 1 14.67 -2.69 6.50
N LEU A 2 14.33 -1.56 5.87
CA LEU A 2 13.10 -0.78 6.15
C LEU A 2 11.81 -1.39 5.57
N PHE A 3 11.97 -2.36 4.67
CA PHE A 3 10.93 -3.28 4.25
C PHE A 3 10.32 -3.97 5.49
N SER A 4 11.15 -4.53 6.37
CA SER A 4 10.71 -5.17 7.61
C SER A 4 10.07 -4.22 8.63
N GLU A 5 10.52 -2.96 8.72
CA GLU A 5 9.96 -1.97 9.67
C GLU A 5 8.57 -1.46 9.27
N ASN A 6 8.20 -1.57 7.98
CA ASN A 6 6.86 -1.26 7.48
C ASN A 6 6.06 -2.52 7.11
N GLY A 7 6.58 -3.71 7.43
CA GLY A 7 5.93 -5.00 7.16
C GLY A 7 5.91 -5.42 5.69
N LEU A 8 6.61 -4.72 4.79
CA LEU A 8 6.80 -5.19 3.43
C LEU A 8 7.90 -6.27 3.44
N PRO A 9 7.65 -7.52 3.03
CA PRO A 9 8.73 -8.45 2.74
C PRO A 9 9.53 -7.95 1.53
N ASP A 10 10.79 -8.34 1.42
CA ASP A 10 11.70 -8.08 0.28
C ASP A 10 11.30 -8.87 -0.98
N LEU A 11 10.01 -9.17 -1.10
CA LEU A 11 9.39 -10.00 -2.12
C LEU A 11 8.71 -9.13 -3.16
N PRO A 12 8.63 -9.59 -4.42
CA PRO A 12 8.02 -8.81 -5.48
C PRO A 12 6.53 -8.59 -5.18
N ILE A 13 6.17 -7.31 -5.02
CA ILE A 13 4.79 -6.87 -4.97
C ILE A 13 4.21 -7.03 -6.37
N ILE A 14 3.14 -7.83 -6.49
CA ILE A 14 2.46 -8.10 -7.77
C ILE A 14 1.33 -7.10 -7.99
N LEU A 15 0.65 -6.68 -6.93
CA LEU A 15 -0.52 -5.81 -7.03
C LEU A 15 -0.68 -4.95 -5.79
N ILE A 16 -0.99 -3.67 -6.03
CA ILE A 16 -1.43 -2.73 -4.99
C ILE A 16 -2.83 -2.26 -5.35
N GLU A 17 -3.80 -2.53 -4.48
CA GLU A 17 -5.20 -2.20 -4.76
C GLU A 17 -5.96 -1.67 -3.54
N PRO A 18 -6.89 -0.72 -3.72
CA PRO A 18 -7.83 -0.35 -2.67
C PRO A 18 -8.87 -1.46 -2.46
N HIS A 19 -9.15 -1.82 -1.22
CA HIS A 19 -10.19 -2.80 -0.86
C HIS A 19 -10.95 -2.37 0.39
N ARG A 20 -12.13 -2.95 0.62
CA ARG A 20 -12.82 -2.85 1.92
C ARG A 20 -12.45 -4.04 2.79
N ASN A 21 -12.11 -3.78 4.05
CA ASN A 21 -11.94 -4.85 5.04
C ASN A 21 -13.33 -5.38 5.50
N GLN A 22 -13.32 -6.39 6.39
CA GLN A 22 -14.55 -6.98 6.93
C GLN A 22 -15.41 -5.97 7.71
N GLU A 23 -14.82 -4.90 8.22
CA GLU A 23 -15.50 -3.80 8.91
C GLU A 23 -16.04 -2.72 7.94
N GLY A 24 -15.84 -2.90 6.63
CA GLY A 24 -16.29 -1.97 5.59
C GLY A 24 -15.37 -0.75 5.41
N LEU A 25 -14.22 -0.70 6.10
CA LEU A 25 -13.24 0.38 5.99
C LEU A 25 -12.36 0.19 4.75
N TRP A 26 -12.14 1.28 4.02
CA TRP A 26 -11.21 1.31 2.89
C TRP A 26 -9.75 1.21 3.37
N ARG A 27 -9.02 0.25 2.81
CA ARG A 27 -7.62 -0.07 3.09
C ARG A 27 -6.89 -0.34 1.79
N ILE A 28 -5.56 -0.39 1.84
CA ILE A 28 -4.71 -0.71 0.70
C ILE A 28 -4.15 -2.11 0.90
N LYS A 29 -4.39 -2.97 -0.09
CA LYS A 29 -3.90 -4.35 -0.14
C LYS A 29 -2.63 -4.39 -0.96
N PHE A 30 -1.64 -5.11 -0.47
CA PHE A 30 -0.37 -5.38 -1.12
C PHE A 30 -0.30 -6.88 -1.31
N CYS A 31 -0.41 -7.34 -2.56
CA CYS A 31 -0.32 -8.75 -2.90
C CYS A 31 1.11 -9.08 -3.34
N TYR A 32 1.64 -10.18 -2.81
CA TYR A 32 2.98 -10.69 -3.11
C TYR A 32 2.89 -11.97 -3.92
N ALA A 33 4.00 -12.38 -4.54
CA ALA A 33 4.06 -13.63 -5.31
C ALA A 33 3.86 -14.88 -4.46
N ASP A 34 4.56 -14.95 -3.33
CA ASP A 34 4.67 -16.18 -2.54
C ASP A 34 4.21 -15.98 -1.08
N ASP A 35 3.58 -14.85 -0.78
CA ASP A 35 3.23 -14.46 0.59
C ASP A 35 1.80 -13.94 0.75
N GLU A 36 1.31 -14.01 2.00
CA GLU A 36 0.00 -13.48 2.34
C GLU A 36 -0.09 -11.97 2.07
N PRO A 37 -1.22 -11.50 1.51
CA PRO A 37 -1.34 -10.10 1.19
C PRO A 37 -1.41 -9.24 2.45
N LEU A 38 -0.62 -8.16 2.46
CA LEU A 38 -0.62 -7.20 3.55
C LEU A 38 -1.75 -6.18 3.36
N SER A 39 -2.51 -5.90 4.42
CA SER A 39 -3.57 -4.89 4.42
C SER A 39 -3.23 -3.73 5.35
N MET A 40 -2.95 -2.56 4.78
CA MET A 40 -2.62 -1.35 5.54
C MET A 40 -3.66 -0.25 5.39
N SER A 41 -3.72 0.66 6.37
CA SER A 41 -4.57 1.85 6.26
C SER A 41 -4.03 2.81 5.19
N SER A 42 -4.90 3.65 4.65
CA SER A 42 -4.51 4.71 3.70
C SER A 42 -3.46 5.68 4.27
N ALA A 43 -3.46 5.90 5.59
CA ALA A 43 -2.46 6.74 6.25
C ALA A 43 -1.08 6.07 6.28
N GLN A 44 -1.02 4.78 6.65
CA GLN A 44 0.21 4.00 6.62
C GLN A 44 0.78 3.88 5.21
N ALA A 45 -0.08 3.59 4.22
CA ALA A 45 0.30 3.52 2.81
C ALA A 45 0.90 4.85 2.31
N SER A 46 0.28 5.97 2.66
CA SER A 46 0.79 7.30 2.28
C SER A 46 2.15 7.60 2.91
N ALA A 47 2.37 7.22 4.18
CA ALA A 47 3.66 7.39 4.84
C ALA A 47 4.74 6.52 4.18
N LEU A 48 4.41 5.27 3.85
CA LEU A 48 5.29 4.34 3.14
C LEU A 48 5.69 4.89 1.76
N ALA A 49 4.73 5.39 0.98
CA ALA A 49 5.01 6.02 -0.31
C ALA A 49 5.99 7.20 -0.17
N GLY A 50 5.81 8.03 0.87
CA GLY A 50 6.74 9.12 1.18
C GLY A 50 8.18 8.64 1.42
N ASN A 51 8.34 7.57 2.21
CA ASN A 51 9.65 6.97 2.48
C ASN A 51 10.28 6.38 1.20
N LEU A 52 9.47 5.70 0.37
CA LEU A 52 9.93 5.11 -0.89
C LEU A 52 10.42 6.18 -1.87
N HIS A 53 9.71 7.31 -1.99
CA HIS A 53 10.19 8.45 -2.78
C HIS A 53 11.55 8.96 -2.30
N GLN A 54 11.77 9.07 -1.00
CA GLN A 54 13.06 9.51 -0.44
C GLN A 54 14.20 8.54 -0.73
N MET A 55 13.89 7.26 -0.91
CA MET A 55 14.85 6.21 -1.23
C MET A 55 15.10 6.05 -2.74
N GLY A 56 14.37 6.79 -3.59
CA GLY A 56 14.46 6.70 -5.05
C GLY A 56 13.52 5.66 -5.67
N GLU A 57 12.71 4.97 -4.88
CA GLU A 57 11.71 3.98 -5.30
C GLU A 57 10.41 4.66 -5.77
N ALA A 58 10.55 5.63 -6.69
CA ALA A 58 9.46 6.52 -7.09
C ALA A 58 8.29 5.79 -7.74
N GLN A 59 8.56 4.76 -8.56
CA GLN A 59 7.51 4.01 -9.26
C GLN A 59 6.57 3.30 -8.27
N LEU A 60 7.15 2.56 -7.31
CA LEU A 60 6.36 1.87 -6.30
C LEU A 60 5.60 2.87 -5.40
N ALA A 61 6.25 3.98 -5.05
CA ALA A 61 5.62 5.04 -4.27
C ALA A 61 4.40 5.65 -4.97
N ASP A 62 4.49 5.88 -6.29
CA ASP A 62 3.41 6.43 -7.11
C ASP A 62 2.23 5.44 -7.19
N GLU A 63 2.50 4.14 -7.39
CA GLU A 63 1.46 3.11 -7.39
C GLU A 63 0.69 3.06 -6.06
N ILE A 64 1.39 3.17 -4.93
CA ILE A 64 0.77 3.24 -3.61
C ILE A 64 -0.08 4.50 -3.47
N ASN A 65 0.43 5.65 -3.90
CA ASN A 65 -0.30 6.91 -3.84
C ASN A 65 -1.59 6.89 -4.68
N ASP A 66 -1.57 6.24 -5.83
CA ASP A 66 -2.75 6.07 -6.68
C ASP A 66 -3.80 5.16 -6.05
N ALA A 67 -3.38 4.06 -5.42
CA ALA A 67 -4.28 3.20 -4.65
C ALA A 67 -4.90 3.96 -3.45
N VAL A 68 -4.10 4.75 -2.72
CA VAL A 68 -4.57 5.62 -1.62
C VAL A 68 -5.58 6.64 -2.11
N ARG A 69 -5.32 7.29 -3.24
CA ARG A 69 -6.22 8.28 -3.85
C ARG A 69 -7.54 7.64 -4.23
N SER A 70 -7.51 6.44 -4.81
CA SER A 70 -8.69 5.67 -5.18
C SER A 70 -9.52 5.29 -3.95
N ALA A 71 -8.89 4.75 -2.90
CA ALA A 71 -9.56 4.45 -1.63
C ALA A 71 -10.24 5.68 -1.01
N LYS A 72 -9.57 6.84 -1.00
CA LYS A 72 -10.16 8.10 -0.51
C LYS A 72 -11.37 8.52 -1.34
N ARG A 73 -11.27 8.42 -2.67
CA ARG A 73 -12.38 8.76 -3.58
C ARG A 73 -13.59 7.87 -3.33
N TYR A 74 -13.39 6.56 -3.14
CA TYR A 74 -14.48 5.64 -2.81
C TYR A 74 -15.04 5.78 -1.39
N CYS A 75 -14.35 6.45 -0.49
CA CYS A 75 -14.85 6.76 0.85
C CYS A 75 -15.74 8.02 0.85
N LEU A 76 -15.59 8.88 -0.17
CA LEU A 76 -16.34 10.13 -0.34
C LEU A 76 -17.59 9.96 -1.22
N MET A 77 -17.77 8.79 -1.83
CA MET A 77 -18.94 8.37 -2.60
C MET A 77 -19.85 7.50 -1.74
#